data_AF-A0A3E0HQU2-F1
#
_entry.id   AF-A0A3E0HQU2-F1
#
_cell.length_a   1.000
_cell.length_b   1.000
_cell.length_c   1.000
_cell.angle_alpha   90.00
_cell.angle_beta   90.00
_cell.angle_gamma   90.00
#
_symmetry.space_group_name_H-M   'P 1'
#
loop_
_entity.id
_entity.type
_entity.pdbx_description
1 polymer ?
#
loop_
_entity_poly.entity_id
_entity_poly.type
_entity_poly.pdbx_seq_one_letter_code
_entity_poly.pdbx_strand_id
1 'polypeptide(L)'
;MFLAGDAAHVHTPAGGRGLNTGVQDAHNLGWKLADGSEELLDSYEDERLPVAADVLGISTELFDRGVMDRGNPALRQLGVNYRSSKLSVDTGVNPGALRAGDRAPDGYIGMIATDPGDVRQ
;
A
#
# COMPACT_ATOMS: atom_id res chain seq x y z
N MET A 1 21.64 0.23 -2.52
CA MET A 1 21.08 -0.04 -3.87
C MET A 1 19.64 -0.48 -3.65
N PHE A 2 18.68 0.00 -4.46
CA PHE A 2 17.25 -0.32 -4.30
C PHE A 2 16.70 -0.92 -5.59
N LEU A 3 15.73 -1.83 -5.45
CA LEU A 3 15.00 -2.46 -6.56
C LEU A 3 13.52 -2.15 -6.44
N ALA A 4 12.84 -1.94 -7.58
CA ALA A 4 11.41 -1.62 -7.66
C ALA A 4 10.79 -2.26 -8.91
N GLY A 5 9.49 -2.57 -8.86
CA GLY A 5 8.77 -3.18 -9.98
C GLY A 5 9.35 -4.53 -10.40
N ASP A 6 9.37 -4.81 -11.71
CA ASP A 6 9.79 -6.11 -12.26
C ASP A 6 11.23 -6.51 -11.92
N ALA A 7 12.09 -5.55 -11.57
CA ALA A 7 13.44 -5.84 -11.09
C ALA A 7 13.45 -6.44 -9.67
N ALA A 8 12.42 -6.19 -8.87
CA ALA A 8 12.26 -6.68 -7.50
C ALA A 8 11.28 -7.86 -7.40
N HIS A 9 10.20 -7.85 -8.19
CA HIS A 9 9.16 -8.88 -8.17
C HIS A 9 8.52 -9.04 -9.54
N VAL A 10 8.32 -10.28 -9.98
CA VAL A 10 7.65 -10.59 -11.25
C VAL A 10 6.35 -11.33 -10.94
N HIS A 11 5.24 -10.75 -11.36
CA HIS A 11 3.90 -11.27 -11.08
C HIS A 11 3.34 -12.10 -12.23
N THR A 12 2.49 -13.07 -11.89
CA THR A 12 1.68 -13.78 -12.89
C THR A 12 0.64 -12.82 -13.52
N PRO A 13 0.17 -13.09 -14.75
CA PRO A 13 -0.83 -12.24 -15.40
C PRO A 13 -2.23 -12.36 -14.76
N ALA A 14 -2.47 -13.37 -13.91
CA ALA A 14 -3.79 -13.68 -13.34
C ALA A 14 -4.39 -12.54 -12.51
N GLY A 15 -3.54 -11.82 -11.74
CA GLY A 15 -3.97 -10.68 -10.93
C GLY A 15 -3.86 -9.31 -11.63
N GLY A 16 -3.06 -9.20 -12.69
CA GLY A 16 -2.84 -7.96 -13.45
C GLY A 16 -2.26 -6.80 -12.62
N ARG A 17 -1.38 -7.08 -11.64
CA ARG A 17 -0.88 -6.07 -10.69
C ARG A 17 0.56 -5.59 -10.88
N GLY A 18 1.39 -6.25 -11.69
CA GLY A 18 2.81 -5.91 -11.83
C GLY A 18 3.09 -4.42 -12.00
N LEU A 19 2.48 -3.78 -13.00
CA LEU A 19 2.65 -2.33 -13.22
C LEU A 19 2.18 -1.48 -12.04
N ASN A 20 1.02 -1.79 -11.45
CA ASN A 20 0.48 -1.01 -10.33
C ASN A 20 1.34 -1.14 -9.08
N THR A 21 1.81 -2.36 -8.76
CA THR A 21 2.74 -2.59 -7.65
C THR A 21 4.03 -1.81 -7.87
N GLY A 22 4.61 -1.89 -9.07
CA GLY A 22 5.86 -1.21 -9.39
C GLY A 22 5.75 0.32 -9.36
N VAL A 23 4.64 0.90 -9.84
CA VAL A 23 4.38 2.34 -9.71
C VAL A 23 4.29 2.74 -8.24
N GLN A 24 3.66 1.93 -7.39
CA GLN A 24 3.58 2.20 -5.96
C GLN A 24 4.94 2.06 -5.24
N ASP A 25 5.82 1.17 -5.70
CA ASP A 25 7.20 1.09 -5.21
C ASP A 25 7.94 2.39 -5.51
N ALA A 26 7.90 2.84 -6.77
CA ALA A 26 8.56 4.07 -7.20
C ALA A 26 7.99 5.30 -6.47
N HIS A 27 6.67 5.36 -6.29
CA HIS A 27 6.01 6.43 -5.54
C HIS A 27 6.45 6.46 -4.06
N ASN A 28 6.59 5.29 -3.41
CA ASN A 28 7.06 5.20 -2.03
C ASN A 28 8.54 5.58 -1.92
N LEU A 29 9.39 5.08 -2.82
CA LEU A 29 10.83 5.31 -2.77
C LEU A 29 11.23 6.72 -3.18
N GLY A 30 10.54 7.32 -4.15
CA GLY A 30 10.96 8.58 -4.79
C GLY A 30 11.08 9.75 -3.82
N TRP A 31 10.13 9.93 -2.91
CA TRP A 31 10.20 11.01 -1.93
C TRP A 31 11.26 10.74 -0.84
N LYS A 32 11.47 9.48 -0.46
CA LYS A 32 12.51 9.06 0.49
C LYS A 32 13.91 9.31 -0.06
N LEU A 33 14.12 9.04 -1.36
CA LEU A 33 15.36 9.36 -2.06
C LEU A 33 15.64 10.86 -2.14
N ALA A 34 14.60 11.67 -2.31
CA ALA A 34 14.73 13.13 -2.36
C ALA A 34 15.11 13.72 -0.99
N ASP A 35 14.63 13.13 0.10
CA ASP A 35 15.03 13.49 1.47
C ASP A 35 16.44 13.01 1.81
N GLY A 36 16.74 11.75 1.50
CA GLY A 36 18.09 11.16 1.65
C GLY A 36 18.45 10.64 3.03
N SER A 37 17.54 10.70 4.02
CA SER A 37 17.81 10.12 5.34
C SER A 37 17.81 8.58 5.31
N GLU A 38 18.80 7.98 5.97
CA GLU A 38 18.94 6.52 6.04
C GLU A 38 17.73 5.86 6.68
N GLU A 39 17.19 6.44 7.76
CA GLU A 39 16.01 5.88 8.43
C GLU A 39 14.78 5.80 7.51
N LEU A 40 14.54 6.82 6.69
CA LEU A 40 13.47 6.80 5.70
C LEU A 40 13.77 5.78 4.60
N LEU A 41 14.99 5.73 4.08
CA LEU A 41 15.35 4.80 3.02
C LEU A 41 15.22 3.33 3.47
N ASP A 42 15.63 3.01 4.69
CA ASP A 42 15.47 1.69 5.29
C ASP A 42 13.99 1.27 5.39
N SER A 43 13.08 2.24 5.61
CA SER A 43 11.64 1.93 5.67
C SER A 43 11.06 1.50 4.31
N TYR A 44 11.75 1.71 3.19
CA TYR A 44 11.25 1.31 1.88
C TYR A 44 11.02 -0.21 1.79
N GLU A 45 12.02 -0.99 2.20
CA GLU A 45 11.92 -2.45 2.10
C GLU A 45 10.91 -3.00 3.12
N ASP A 46 10.97 -2.52 4.36
CA ASP A 46 10.03 -2.87 5.44
C ASP A 46 8.56 -2.66 5.02
N GLU A 47 8.29 -1.62 4.22
CA GLU A 47 6.97 -1.28 3.75
C GLU A 47 6.56 -2.03 2.48
N ARG A 48 7.46 -2.17 1.50
CA ARG A 48 7.11 -2.62 0.14
C ARG A 48 7.27 -4.12 -0.07
N LEU A 49 8.21 -4.76 0.61
CA LEU A 49 8.44 -6.19 0.46
C LEU A 49 7.22 -7.03 0.87
N PRO A 50 6.55 -6.80 2.03
CA PRO A 50 5.36 -7.56 2.40
C PRO A 50 4.21 -7.39 1.40
N VAL A 51 4.01 -6.17 0.90
CA VAL A 51 2.95 -5.86 -0.07
C VAL A 51 3.18 -6.60 -1.39
N ALA A 52 4.42 -6.62 -1.90
CA ALA A 52 4.76 -7.35 -3.11
C ALA A 52 4.57 -8.87 -2.94
N ALA A 53 4.98 -9.41 -1.78
CA ALA A 53 4.82 -10.82 -1.44
C ALA A 53 3.34 -11.24 -1.38
N ASP A 54 2.46 -10.46 -0.73
CA ASP A 54 1.03 -10.75 -0.63
C ASP A 54 0.35 -10.77 -2.01
N VAL A 55 0.65 -9.75 -2.83
CA VAL A 55 0.11 -9.64 -4.19
C VAL A 55 0.59 -10.80 -5.05
N LEU A 56 1.85 -11.21 -4.91
CA LEU A 56 2.42 -12.35 -5.62
C LEU A 56 1.76 -13.66 -5.18
N GLY A 57 1.57 -13.88 -3.88
CA GLY A 57 0.93 -15.08 -3.34
C GLY A 57 -0.48 -15.26 -3.88
N ILE A 58 -1.33 -14.24 -3.76
CA ILE A 58 -2.72 -14.28 -4.24
C ILE A 58 -2.77 -14.47 -5.77
N SER A 59 -1.93 -13.76 -6.52
CA SER A 59 -1.91 -13.88 -7.99
C SER A 59 -1.37 -15.23 -8.47
N THR A 60 -0.44 -15.84 -7.74
CA THR A 60 0.05 -17.20 -8.01
C THR A 60 -1.04 -18.23 -7.75
N GLU A 61 -1.74 -18.13 -6.62
CA GLU A 61 -2.86 -19.02 -6.29
C GLU A 61 -3.99 -18.97 -7.34
N LEU A 62 -4.32 -17.77 -7.84
CA LEU A 62 -5.29 -17.61 -8.93
C LEU A 62 -4.79 -18.27 -10.22
N PHE A 63 -3.51 -18.07 -10.57
CA PHE A 63 -2.91 -18.65 -11.76
C PHE A 63 -2.87 -20.18 -11.71
N ASP A 64 -2.49 -20.76 -10.57
CA ASP A 64 -2.44 -22.21 -10.36
C ASP A 64 -3.83 -22.86 -10.50
N ARG A 65 -4.89 -22.11 -10.21
CA ARG A 65 -6.29 -22.53 -10.42
C ARG A 65 -6.81 -22.25 -11.83
N GLY A 66 -6.00 -21.67 -12.71
CA GLY A 66 -6.41 -21.25 -14.05
C GLY A 66 -7.41 -20.09 -14.06
N VAL A 67 -7.47 -19.31 -12.97
CA VAL A 67 -8.41 -18.18 -12.82
C VAL A 67 -7.71 -16.88 -13.17
N MET A 68 -8.34 -16.09 -14.05
CA MET A 68 -7.92 -14.72 -14.34
C MET A 68 -8.91 -13.76 -13.68
N ASP A 69 -8.55 -13.20 -12.53
CA ASP A 69 -9.40 -12.27 -11.79
C ASP A 69 -8.67 -10.97 -11.45
N ARG A 70 -8.68 -10.07 -12.43
CA ARG A 70 -8.19 -8.69 -12.28
C ARG A 70 -9.15 -7.81 -11.46
N GLY A 71 -10.36 -8.29 -11.15
CA GLY A 71 -11.37 -7.59 -10.36
C GLY A 71 -11.25 -7.81 -8.86
N ASN A 72 -10.47 -8.83 -8.46
CA ASN A 72 -10.30 -9.27 -7.07
C ASN A 72 -10.03 -8.08 -6.13
N PRO A 73 -10.93 -7.80 -5.16
CA PRO A 73 -10.78 -6.70 -4.22
C PRO A 73 -9.48 -6.75 -3.40
N ALA A 74 -9.00 -7.94 -3.05
CA ALA A 74 -7.75 -8.12 -2.31
C ALA A 74 -6.52 -7.65 -3.09
N LEU A 75 -6.63 -7.60 -4.42
CA LEU A 75 -5.56 -7.15 -5.30
C LEU A 75 -5.68 -5.67 -5.72
N ARG A 76 -6.72 -4.93 -5.28
CA ARG A 76 -6.91 -3.52 -5.68
C ARG A 76 -5.84 -2.57 -5.12
N GLN A 77 -5.11 -3.00 -4.10
CA GLN A 77 -4.04 -2.25 -3.42
C GLN A 77 -4.43 -0.89 -2.82
N LEU A 78 -5.70 -0.47 -2.90
CA LEU A 78 -6.19 0.76 -2.26
C LEU A 78 -6.18 0.68 -0.74
N GLY A 79 -6.30 -0.53 -0.19
CA GLY A 79 -6.24 -0.80 1.26
C GLY A 79 -4.86 -1.14 1.79
N VAL A 80 -3.80 -1.00 0.98
CA VAL A 80 -2.41 -1.15 1.46
C VAL A 80 -2.19 -0.12 2.57
N ASN A 81 -1.64 -0.58 3.68
CA ASN A 81 -1.26 0.23 4.82
C ASN A 81 0.13 -0.19 5.31
N TYR A 82 0.78 0.73 6.00
CA TYR A 82 2.11 0.55 6.58
C TYR A 82 2.05 0.62 8.10
N ARG A 83 0.97 0.15 8.72
CA ARG A 83 0.77 0.25 10.19
C ARG A 83 1.87 -0.42 11.02
N SER A 84 2.59 -1.39 10.42
CA SER A 84 3.76 -2.04 11.04
C SER A 84 5.09 -1.34 10.76
N SER A 85 5.11 -0.33 9.89
CA SER A 85 6.32 0.44 9.58
C SER A 85 6.74 1.26 10.79
N LYS A 86 8.06 1.40 10.95
CA LYS A 86 8.67 2.29 11.94
C LYS A 86 8.27 3.76 11.80
N LEU A 87 7.77 4.17 10.63
CA LEU A 87 7.26 5.52 10.39
C LEU A 87 5.81 5.72 10.88
N SER A 88 5.08 4.64 11.14
CA SER A 88 3.66 4.67 11.49
C SER A 88 3.47 4.70 13.00
N VAL A 89 3.40 5.90 13.55
CA VAL A 89 3.19 6.12 15.00
C VAL A 89 1.82 6.74 15.25
N ASP A 90 0.94 6.00 15.93
CA ASP A 90 -0.32 6.54 16.43
C ASP A 90 -0.01 7.49 17.61
N THR A 91 -0.21 8.80 17.42
CA THR A 91 0.05 9.82 18.46
C THR A 91 -1.18 10.16 19.32
N GLY A 92 -2.36 9.62 18.96
CA GLY A 92 -3.62 9.83 19.68
C GLY A 92 -3.90 8.73 20.72
N VAL A 93 -4.64 9.08 21.78
CA VAL A 93 -5.01 8.15 22.87
C VAL A 93 -6.00 7.06 22.41
N ASN A 94 -6.75 7.33 21.34
CA ASN A 94 -7.68 6.38 20.73
C ASN A 94 -7.66 6.60 19.22
N PRO A 95 -6.77 5.93 18.46
CA PRO A 95 -6.73 6.07 17.01
C PRO A 95 -8.09 5.57 16.49
N GLY A 96 -8.85 6.49 15.89
CA GLY A 96 -10.20 6.19 15.40
C GLY A 96 -10.17 5.20 14.21
N ALA A 97 -11.10 5.35 13.27
CA ALA A 97 -11.14 4.49 12.09
C ALA A 97 -9.88 4.61 11.20
N LEU A 98 -9.22 5.77 11.22
CA LEU A 98 -7.96 6.03 10.53
C LEU A 98 -6.79 5.91 11.49
N ARG A 99 -5.73 5.22 11.05
CA ARG A 99 -4.52 4.98 11.82
C ARG A 99 -3.29 5.44 11.06
N ALA A 100 -2.21 5.70 11.78
CA ALA A 100 -0.92 5.97 11.16
C ALA A 100 -0.51 4.80 10.25
N GLY A 101 0.02 5.13 9.07
CA GLY A 101 0.34 4.14 8.03
C GLY A 101 -0.82 3.82 7.08
N ASP A 102 -2.05 4.27 7.34
CA ASP A 102 -3.12 4.17 6.36
C ASP A 102 -2.90 5.14 5.21
N ARG A 103 -3.34 4.75 4.01
CA ARG A 103 -3.53 5.70 2.93
C ARG A 103 -4.55 6.74 3.39
N ALA A 104 -4.19 8.02 3.30
CA ALA A 104 -5.14 9.10 3.56
C ALA A 104 -6.35 8.93 2.62
N PRO A 105 -7.59 8.91 3.14
CA PRO A 105 -8.77 8.86 2.30
C PRO A 105 -8.94 10.17 1.55
N ASP A 106 -9.67 10.15 0.45
CA ASP A 106 -10.13 11.37 -0.18
C ASP A 106 -11.00 12.16 0.82
N GLY A 107 -10.74 13.46 0.93
CA GLY A 107 -11.46 14.35 1.84
C GLY A 107 -12.07 15.51 1.08
N TYR A 108 -13.30 15.88 1.43
CA TYR A 108 -13.91 17.13 0.97
C TYR A 108 -13.54 18.26 1.92
N ILE A 109 -13.02 19.35 1.35
CA ILE A 109 -12.66 20.54 2.12
C ILE A 109 -13.96 21.14 2.69
N GLY A 110 -14.17 21.04 4.00
CA GLY A 110 -15.37 21.52 4.70
C GLY A 110 -15.96 20.54 5.72
N MET A 111 -15.67 19.24 5.60
CA MET A 111 -15.94 18.25 6.64
C MET A 111 -14.65 17.97 7.42
N ILE A 112 -14.45 18.65 8.53
CA ILE A 112 -13.59 18.10 9.57
C ILE A 112 -14.41 16.93 10.14
N ALA A 113 -14.03 15.70 9.83
CA ALA A 113 -14.67 14.52 10.40
C ALA A 113 -14.40 14.46 11.91
N THR A 114 -15.18 15.20 12.68
CA THR A 114 -15.20 15.12 14.16
C THR A 114 -16.28 14.16 14.66
N ASP A 115 -17.14 13.61 13.80
CA ASP A 115 -18.21 12.70 14.24
C ASP A 115 -18.61 11.68 13.16
N PRO A 116 -18.68 10.36 13.45
CA PRO A 116 -19.11 9.32 12.49
C PRO A 116 -20.59 9.35 12.11
N GLY A 117 -21.38 10.30 12.61
CA GLY A 117 -22.84 10.33 12.47
C GLY A 117 -23.40 11.11 11.27
N ASP A 118 -22.59 11.86 10.52
CA ASP A 118 -23.10 12.87 9.59
C ASP A 118 -22.91 12.52 8.11
N VAL A 119 -23.25 11.28 7.75
CA VAL A 119 -23.48 10.89 6.35
C VAL A 119 -24.97 10.62 6.17
N ARG A 120 -25.73 11.68 5.86
CA ARG A 120 -27.09 11.53 5.32
C ARG A 120 -27.19 12.09 3.90
N GLN A 121 -27.51 11.13 3.02
CA GLN A 121 -28.09 11.18 1.68
C GLN A 121 -27.17 11.57 0.51
#